data_AF-A0A4Q8LAB8-F1
#
_entry.id   AF-A0A4Q8LAB8-F1
#
_cell.length_a   1.000
_cell.length_b   1.000
_cell.length_c   1.000
_cell.angle_alpha   90.00
_cell.angle_beta   90.00
_cell.angle_gamma   90.00
#
_symmetry.space_group_name_H-M   'P 1'
#
loop_
_entity.id
_entity.type
_entity.pdbx_description
1 polymer ?
#
loop_
_entity_poly.entity_id
_entity_poly.type
_entity_poly.pdbx_seq_one_letter_code
_entity_poly.pdbx_strand_id
1 'polypeptide(L)' 'MDLIPSPAAVLRAFADDLEARADLYDRLLWRDRGERSTVAETYRTAASLARQKARRYERLAEQNPDLSQERA' A
#
# COMPACT_ATOMS: atom_id res chain seq x y z
N MET A 1 -14.54 -2.40 19.44
CA MET A 1 -13.57 -1.74 18.54
C MET A 1 -12.37 -2.65 18.47
N ASP A 2 -12.14 -3.31 17.35
CA ASP A 2 -10.87 -4.02 17.15
C ASP A 2 -9.73 -3.00 17.12
N LEU A 3 -8.81 -3.13 18.09
CA LEU A 3 -7.64 -2.26 18.20
C LEU A 3 -6.57 -2.56 17.14
N ILE A 4 -6.70 -3.66 16.39
CA ILE A 4 -5.70 -4.12 15.43
C ILE A 4 -6.22 -3.84 14.01
N PRO A 5 -5.51 -3.01 13.21
CA PRO A 5 -5.90 -2.75 11.83
C PRO A 5 -5.83 -4.05 11.01
N SER A 6 -6.78 -4.23 10.09
CA SER A 6 -6.76 -5.39 9.20
C SER A 6 -5.48 -5.40 8.35
N PRO A 7 -4.95 -6.57 7.95
CA PRO A 7 -3.78 -6.64 7.08
C PRO A 7 -3.93 -5.84 5.78
N ALA A 8 -5.15 -5.75 5.24
CA ALA A 8 -5.46 -4.93 4.08
C ALA A 8 -5.35 -3.42 4.38
N ALA A 9 -5.84 -2.98 5.54
CA ALA A 9 -5.73 -1.58 5.97
C ALA A 9 -4.26 -1.17 6.15
N VAL A 10 -3.44 -2.03 6.75
CA VAL A 10 -1.99 -1.80 6.89
C VAL A 10 -1.31 -1.67 5.53
N LEU A 11 -1.61 -2.57 4.59
CA LEU A 11 -1.01 -2.54 3.26
C LEU A 11 -1.44 -1.33 2.42
N ARG A 12 -2.67 -0.84 2.60
CA ARG A 12 -3.13 0.41 1.98
C ARG A 12 -2.35 1.61 2.50
N ALA A 13 -2.27 1.75 3.83
CA ALA A 13 -1.50 2.83 4.45
C ALA A 13 -0.03 2.79 4.02
N PHE A 14 0.57 1.60 3.91
CA PHE A 14 1.92 1.44 3.39
C PHE A 14 2.03 1.83 1.91
N ALA A 15 1.07 1.48 1.07
CA ALA A 15 1.06 1.90 -0.33
C ALA A 15 1.00 3.44 -0.46
N ASP A 16 0.23 4.10 0.40
CA ASP A 16 0.10 5.55 0.40
C ASP A 16 1.40 6.24 0.84
N ASP A 17 2.12 5.69 1.83
CA ASP A 17 3.48 6.17 2.20
C ASP A 17 4.46 6.04 1.02
N LEU A 18 4.43 4.92 0.30
CA LEU A 18 5.29 4.71 -0.86
C LEU A 18 4.98 5.72 -1.98
N GLU A 19 3.71 6.04 -2.23
CA GLU A 19 3.36 7.09 -3.20
C GLU A 19 3.82 8.48 -2.77
N ALA A 20 3.66 8.83 -1.49
CA ALA A 20 4.16 10.10 -0.97
C ALA A 20 5.69 10.23 -1.16
N ARG A 21 6.43 9.14 -0.94
CA ARG A 21 7.87 9.09 -1.23
C ARG A 21 8.16 9.22 -2.72
N ALA A 22 7.40 8.54 -3.58
CA ALA A 22 7.57 8.66 -5.03
C ALA A 22 7.42 10.11 -5.50
N ASP A 23 6.38 10.80 -5.04
CA ASP A 23 6.13 12.19 -5.40
C ASP A 23 7.21 13.14 -4.88
N LEU A 24 7.76 12.87 -3.69
CA LEU A 24 8.91 13.60 -3.18
C LEU A 24 10.13 13.45 -4.11
N TYR A 25 10.47 12.22 -4.50
CA TYR A 25 11.61 11.96 -5.38
C TYR A 25 11.45 12.54 -6.78
N ASP A 26 10.24 12.46 -7.36
CA ASP A 26 9.95 13.11 -8.64
C ASP A 26 10.14 14.63 -8.54
N ARG A 27 9.66 15.28 -7.47
CA ARG A 27 9.85 16.73 -7.29
C ARG A 27 11.32 17.12 -7.12
N LEU A 28 12.10 16.30 -6.42
CA LEU A 28 13.53 16.54 -6.22
C LEU A 28 14.32 16.43 -7.53
N LEU A 29 14.10 15.37 -8.30
CA LEU A 29 14.82 15.15 -9.57
C LEU A 29 14.31 16.03 -10.71
N TRP A 30 13.02 16.37 -10.73
CA TRP A 30 12.47 17.32 -11.67
C TRP A 30 13.11 18.70 -11.52
N ARG A 31 13.42 19.13 -10.28
CA ARG A 31 14.16 20.37 -10.02
C ARG A 31 15.62 20.31 -10.48
N ASP A 32 16.26 19.16 -10.38
CA ASP A 32 17.69 18.99 -10.72
C ASP A 32 17.89 18.88 -12.24
N ARG A 33 17.04 18.13 -12.96
CA ARG A 33 17.27 17.77 -14.38
C ARG A 33 16.02 17.70 -15.26
N GLY A 34 14.81 17.91 -14.72
CA GLY A 34 13.57 17.70 -15.46
C GLY A 34 13.31 16.24 -15.86
N GLU A 35 14.07 15.29 -15.31
CA GLU A 35 13.92 13.85 -15.57
C GLU A 35 13.05 13.20 -14.50
N ARG A 36 12.32 12.16 -14.91
CA ARG A 36 11.50 11.35 -14.01
C ARG A 36 12.41 10.45 -13.16
N SER A 37 12.12 10.33 -11.88
CA SER A 37 13.00 9.59 -10.96
C SER A 37 12.81 8.08 -11.09
N THR A 38 13.87 7.34 -11.41
CA THR A 38 13.89 5.86 -11.32
C THR A 38 13.58 5.37 -9.90
N VAL A 39 13.97 6.14 -8.88
CA VAL A 39 13.63 5.86 -7.49
C VAL A 39 12.13 6.05 -7.24
N ALA A 40 11.53 7.12 -7.76
CA ALA A 40 10.08 7.31 -7.68
C ALA A 40 9.29 6.20 -8.39
N GLU A 41 9.77 5.73 -9.54
CA GLU A 41 9.17 4.61 -10.26
C GLU A 41 9.22 3.31 -9.46
N THR A 42 10.32 3.06 -8.76
CA THR A 42 10.47 1.92 -7.85
C THR A 42 9.44 1.99 -6.71
N TYR A 43 9.27 3.17 -6.11
CA TYR A 43 8.26 3.39 -5.07
C TYR A 43 6.83 3.18 -5.58
N ARG A 44 6.48 3.69 -6.77
CA ARG A 44 5.16 3.47 -7.40
C ARG A 44 4.89 2.00 -7.70
N THR A 45 5.91 1.27 -8.13
CA THR A 45 5.82 -0.18 -8.37
C THR A 45 5.54 -0.93 -7.07
N ALA A 46 6.28 -0.59 -6.00
CA ALA A 46 6.06 -1.17 -4.68
C ALA A 46 4.66 -0.83 -4.12
N ALA A 47 4.20 0.41 -4.29
CA ALA A 47 2.85 0.83 -3.88
C ALA A 47 1.76 0.03 -4.62
N SER A 48 1.93 -0.16 -5.93
CA SER A 48 1.01 -0.96 -6.75
C SER A 48 0.95 -2.42 -6.29
N LEU A 49 2.09 -3.01 -5.92
CA LEU A 49 2.14 -4.36 -5.37
C LEU A 49 1.45 -4.44 -4.00
N ALA A 50 1.68 -3.46 -3.12
CA ALA A 50 1.04 -3.40 -1.81
C ALA A 50 -0.49 -3.32 -1.94
N ARG A 51 -1.01 -2.51 -2.87
CA ARG A 51 -2.46 -2.45 -3.16
C ARG A 51 -3.03 -3.75 -3.70
N GLN A 52 -2.31 -4.43 -4.59
CA GLN A 52 -2.72 -5.75 -5.09
C GLN A 52 -2.81 -6.76 -3.95
N LYS A 53 -1.84 -6.75 -3.03
CA LYS A 53 -1.86 -7.60 -1.84
C LYS A 53 -3.03 -7.23 -0.91
N ALA A 54 -3.28 -5.95 -0.67
CA ALA A 54 -4.42 -5.49 0.13
C ALA A 54 -5.75 -6.03 -0.42
N ARG A 55 -6.00 -5.88 -1.73
CA ARG A 55 -7.20 -6.42 -2.40
C ARG A 55 -7.31 -7.94 -2.29
N ARG A 56 -6.17 -8.66 -2.22
CA ARG A 56 -6.18 -10.10 -1.99
C ARG A 56 -6.62 -10.44 -0.58
N TYR A 57 -6.12 -9.73 0.44
CA TYR A 57 -6.54 -9.93 1.82
C TYR A 57 -8.01 -9.60 2.04
N GLU A 58 -8.54 -8.57 1.38
CA GLU A 58 -9.96 -8.22 1.45
C GLU A 58 -10.84 -9.32 0.90
N ARG A 59 -10.53 -9.81 -0.31
CA ARG A 59 -11.25 -10.94 -0.89
C ARG A 59 -11.17 -12.19 -0.03
N LEU A 60 -10.03 -12.44 0.62
CA LEU A 60 -9.90 -13.58 1.54
C LEU A 60 -10.75 -13.42 2.79
N ALA A 61 -10.84 -12.20 3.34
CA ALA A 61 -11.70 -11.90 4.48
C ALA A 61 -13.19 -12.01 4.12
N GLU A 62 -13.58 -11.54 2.93
CA GLU A 62 -14.93 -11.68 2.38
C GLU A 62 -15.33 -13.15 2.15
N GLN A 63 -14.37 -14.00 1.76
CA GLN A 63 -14.60 -15.44 1.51
C GLN A 63 -14.59 -16.28 2.79
N ASN A 64 -14.04 -15.78 3.90
CA ASN A 64 -13.94 -16.51 5.17
C ASN A 64 -14.51 -15.68 6.34
N PRO A 65 -15.81 -15.33 6.33
CA PRO A 65 -16.41 -14.57 7.42
C PRO A 65 -16.44 -15.36 8.74
N ASP A 66 -16.40 -16.71 8.68
CA ASP A 66 -16.67 -17.61 9.82
C ASP A 66 -15.49 -17.79 10.79
N LEU A 67 -14.24 -17.57 10.36
CA LEU A 67 -13.07 -17.68 11.25
C LEU A 67 -12.98 -16.55 12.29
N SER A 68 -13.88 -15.56 12.21
CA SER A 68 -13.99 -14.46 13.16
C SER A 68 -14.97 -14.74 14.30
N GLN A 69 -15.80 -15.79 14.21
CA GLN A 69 -16.87 -16.08 15.19
C GLN A 69 -16.57 -17.27 16.13
N GLU A 70 -15.63 -18.15 15.81
CA GLU A 70 -15.32 -19.37 16.62
C GLU A 70 -14.40 -19.13 17.84
N ARG A 71 -14.27 -17.90 18.34
CA ARG A 71 -13.49 -17.59 19.56
C ARG A 71 -14.21 -16.64 20.53
N ALA A 72 -15.50 -16.87 20.75
CA ALA A 72 -16.26 -16.25 21.84
C ALA A 72 -16.62 -17.28 22.91
#